data_AF-A0A7S1L503-F1
#
_entry.id   AF-A0A7S1L503-F1
#
_cell.length_a   1.000
_cell.length_b   1.000
_cell.length_c   1.000
_cell.angle_alpha   90.00
_cell.angle_beta   90.00
_cell.angle_gamma   90.00
#
_symmetry.space_group_name_H-M   'P 1'
#
loop_
_entity.id
_entity.type
_entity.pdbx_description
1 polymer ?
#
loop_
_entity_poly.entity_id
_entity_poly.type
_entity_poly.pdbx_seq_one_letter_code
_entity_poly.pdbx_strand_id
1 'polypeptide(L)'
;VNAPSESLFTVAPTVGSATGALTFATASGVSGSISCTAVLRHLRAVDSSLAASATHRFTINVAHVNTKPSFAAATATIVTSYNSSQTVQRYPAWATAISGGDANPSLSFTVSTASPLFIGKPAVALVSGDLTFVLVENAVGEATLSVCLNATGGQWAANPEMPTSVSNNISVCQSLQLISRR
;
A
#
# COMPACT_ATOMS: atom_id res chain seq x y z
N VAL A 1 8.00 8.07 -33.33
CA VAL A 1 7.15 8.69 -32.28
C VAL A 1 8.00 9.74 -31.60
N ASN A 2 7.44 10.92 -31.32
CA ASN A 2 8.10 11.89 -30.45
C ASN A 2 7.32 11.96 -29.12
N ALA A 3 8.01 11.73 -28.01
CA ALA A 3 7.48 11.75 -26.65
C ALA A 3 8.47 12.51 -25.77
N PRO A 4 8.10 13.64 -25.13
CA PRO A 4 9.00 14.37 -24.23
C PRO A 4 9.33 13.49 -23.02
N SER A 5 10.55 12.97 -22.99
CA SER A 5 11.00 11.99 -22.01
C SER A 5 11.53 12.66 -20.77
N GLU A 6 10.72 12.83 -19.73
CA GLU A 6 11.33 12.92 -18.39
C GLU A 6 10.51 12.06 -17.42
N SER A 7 11.11 10.93 -17.01
CA SER A 7 10.73 10.02 -15.92
C SER A 7 9.70 8.89 -16.14
N LEU A 8 8.82 8.89 -17.14
CA LEU A 8 7.75 7.86 -17.23
C LEU A 8 8.18 6.49 -17.80
N PHE A 9 9.25 6.42 -18.60
CA PHE A 9 9.62 5.21 -19.34
C PHE A 9 11.09 4.83 -19.15
N THR A 10 11.36 3.53 -19.04
CA THR A 10 12.69 2.91 -19.18
C THR A 10 13.02 2.59 -20.63
N VAL A 11 12.00 2.35 -21.45
CA VAL A 11 12.11 2.23 -22.91
C VAL A 11 11.07 3.14 -23.55
N ALA A 12 11.53 4.12 -24.33
CA ALA A 12 10.67 5.11 -24.96
C ALA A 12 9.64 4.47 -25.92
N PRO A 13 8.45 5.08 -26.10
CA PRO A 13 7.45 4.56 -27.02
C PRO A 13 7.90 4.53 -28.48
N THR A 14 7.77 3.37 -29.12
CA THR A 14 8.06 3.18 -30.54
C THR A 14 6.89 2.49 -31.25
N VAL A 15 6.69 2.80 -32.53
CA VAL A 15 5.66 2.18 -33.38
C VAL A 15 6.35 1.35 -34.45
N GLY A 16 6.03 0.05 -34.51
CA GLY A 16 6.56 -0.87 -35.51
C GLY A 16 6.14 -0.46 -36.92
N SER A 17 7.09 -0.30 -37.84
CA SER A 17 6.85 0.20 -39.19
C SER A 17 6.02 -0.74 -40.08
N ALA A 18 6.01 -2.05 -39.79
CA ALA A 18 5.27 -3.05 -40.54
C ALA A 18 3.89 -3.39 -39.94
N THR A 19 3.74 -3.26 -38.62
CA THR A 19 2.56 -3.76 -37.88
C THR A 19 1.75 -2.64 -37.24
N GLY A 20 2.31 -1.44 -37.10
CA GLY A 20 1.70 -0.35 -36.34
C GLY A 20 1.68 -0.59 -34.82
N ALA A 21 2.30 -1.66 -34.32
CA ALA A 21 2.30 -1.99 -32.91
C ALA A 21 3.09 -0.96 -32.09
N LEU A 22 2.46 -0.39 -31.05
CA LEU A 22 3.09 0.48 -30.08
C LEU A 22 3.78 -0.36 -28.99
N THR A 23 5.06 -0.13 -28.76
CA THR A 23 5.84 -0.79 -27.70
C THR A 23 6.53 0.26 -26.83
N PHE A 24 6.58 0.01 -25.52
CA PHE A 24 7.24 0.86 -24.52
C PHE A 24 7.45 0.05 -23.23
N ALA A 25 8.32 0.53 -22.34
CA ALA A 25 8.45 0.01 -20.98
C ALA A 25 8.39 1.17 -19.99
N THR A 26 7.51 1.08 -19.00
CA THR A 26 7.35 2.09 -17.95
C THR A 26 8.46 1.97 -16.91
N ALA A 27 8.79 3.08 -16.24
CA ALA A 27 9.62 3.01 -15.03
C ALA A 27 8.81 2.44 -13.84
N SER A 28 9.49 1.95 -12.81
CA SER A 28 8.83 1.47 -11.58
C SER A 28 8.38 2.65 -10.73
N GLY A 29 7.17 2.57 -10.17
CA GLY A 29 6.66 3.58 -9.22
C GLY A 29 6.35 4.95 -9.83
N VAL A 30 6.21 5.04 -11.16
CA VAL A 30 5.86 6.30 -11.83
C VAL A 30 4.42 6.29 -12.29
N SER A 31 3.80 7.46 -12.24
CA SER A 31 2.46 7.69 -12.75
C SER A 31 2.43 9.02 -13.48
N GLY A 32 1.57 9.12 -14.50
CA GLY A 32 1.46 10.35 -15.26
C GLY A 32 0.88 10.14 -16.64
N SER A 33 0.66 11.24 -17.32
CA SER A 33 0.08 11.28 -18.65
C SER A 33 1.02 12.03 -19.59
N ILE A 34 1.27 11.45 -20.76
CA ILE A 34 2.16 12.02 -21.77
C ILE A 34 1.50 12.03 -23.14
N SER A 35 1.53 13.18 -23.79
CA SER A 35 1.09 13.33 -25.17
C SER A 35 2.21 12.90 -26.11
N CYS A 36 1.90 11.93 -26.97
CA CYS A 36 2.80 11.39 -27.98
C CYS A 36 2.31 11.78 -29.38
N THR A 37 3.26 11.91 -30.30
CA THR A 37 2.94 12.14 -31.72
C THR A 37 3.56 11.06 -32.60
N ALA A 38 2.84 10.65 -33.65
CA ALA A 38 3.30 9.70 -34.65
C ALA A 38 3.06 10.22 -36.06
N VAL A 39 4.01 9.94 -36.96
CA VAL A 39 3.95 10.25 -38.39
C VAL A 39 4.47 9.01 -39.11
N LEU A 40 3.76 8.56 -40.14
CA LEU A 40 4.25 7.55 -41.06
C LEU A 40 5.03 8.24 -42.17
N ARG A 41 6.23 7.76 -42.48
CA ARG A 41 7.07 8.32 -43.55
C ARG A 41 7.18 7.32 -44.69
N HIS A 42 6.89 7.78 -45.89
CA HIS A 42 7.08 7.00 -47.10
C HIS A 42 8.45 7.30 -47.71
N LEU A 43 9.42 6.41 -47.47
CA LEU A 43 10.83 6.63 -47.83
C LEU A 43 11.12 6.63 -49.33
N ARG A 44 10.17 6.19 -50.17
CA ARG A 44 10.31 6.11 -51.63
C ARG A 44 9.36 7.07 -52.36
N ALA A 45 8.78 8.03 -51.66
CA ALA A 45 7.93 9.03 -52.28
C ALA A 45 8.74 9.88 -53.27
N VAL A 46 8.27 9.97 -54.51
CA VAL A 46 8.88 10.80 -55.57
C VAL A 46 8.51 12.27 -55.38
N ASP A 47 7.30 12.53 -54.87
CA ASP A 47 6.88 13.86 -54.43
C ASP A 47 7.03 14.00 -52.92
N SER A 48 7.72 15.07 -52.50
CA SER A 48 7.88 15.46 -51.10
C SER A 48 6.54 15.62 -50.35
N SER A 49 5.45 15.96 -51.05
CA SER A 49 4.10 16.09 -50.47
C SER A 49 3.50 14.75 -50.01
N LEU A 50 3.98 13.63 -50.58
CA LEU A 50 3.56 12.26 -50.26
C LEU A 50 4.54 11.53 -49.32
N ALA A 51 5.59 12.21 -48.87
CA ALA A 51 6.67 11.61 -48.09
C ALA A 51 6.30 11.37 -46.61
N ALA A 52 5.22 11.98 -46.11
CA ALA A 52 4.77 11.84 -44.74
C ALA A 52 3.24 11.92 -44.59
N SER A 53 2.69 11.17 -43.64
CA SER A 53 1.28 11.30 -43.23
C SER A 53 1.05 12.58 -42.42
N ALA A 54 -0.22 12.91 -42.18
CA ALA A 54 -0.57 13.84 -41.12
C ALA A 54 -0.04 13.36 -39.76
N THR A 55 0.28 14.30 -38.87
CA THR A 55 0.69 14.00 -37.50
C THR A 55 -0.50 13.51 -36.68
N HIS A 56 -0.41 12.27 -36.20
CA HIS A 56 -1.37 11.70 -35.29
C HIS A 56 -0.94 11.97 -33.83
N ARG A 57 -1.87 12.42 -33.00
CA ARG A 57 -1.64 12.65 -31.57
C ARG A 57 -2.40 11.62 -30.75
N PHE A 58 -1.74 11.05 -29.76
CA PHE A 58 -2.34 10.13 -28.80
C PHE A 58 -1.73 10.34 -27.42
N THR A 59 -2.39 9.83 -26.39
CA THR A 59 -1.93 9.97 -25.01
C THR A 59 -1.65 8.60 -24.43
N ILE A 60 -0.53 8.48 -23.73
CA ILE A 60 -0.25 7.31 -22.89
C ILE A 60 -0.49 7.74 -21.45
N ASN A 61 -1.40 7.04 -20.76
CA ASN A 61 -1.68 7.25 -19.35
C ASN A 61 -1.13 6.08 -18.54
N VAL A 62 -0.15 6.37 -17.68
CA VAL A 62 0.40 5.41 -16.72
C VAL A 62 -0.33 5.64 -15.40
N ALA A 63 -1.20 4.71 -15.04
CA ALA A 63 -1.98 4.80 -13.80
C ALA A 63 -1.09 4.61 -12.57
N HIS A 64 -1.36 5.37 -11.51
CA HIS A 64 -0.73 5.17 -10.21
C HIS A 64 -1.25 3.88 -9.57
N VAL A 65 -0.34 3.04 -9.07
CA VAL A 65 -0.69 1.89 -8.23
C VAL A 65 -0.61 2.34 -6.78
N ASN A 66 -1.76 2.44 -6.10
CA ASN A 66 -1.78 2.84 -4.69
C ASN A 66 -1.14 1.77 -3.82
N THR A 67 -0.26 2.18 -2.91
CA THR A 67 0.16 1.33 -1.80
C THR A 67 -0.92 1.31 -0.70
N LYS A 68 -1.20 0.10 -0.19
CA LYS A 68 -2.17 -0.09 0.91
C LYS A 68 -1.54 0.23 2.27
N PRO A 69 -2.37 0.57 3.28
CA PRO A 69 -1.91 0.64 4.66
C PRO A 69 -1.23 -0.66 5.10
N SER A 70 -0.20 -0.57 5.94
CA SER A 70 0.54 -1.73 6.43
C SER A 70 1.25 -1.44 7.75
N PHE A 71 1.59 -2.51 8.47
CA PHE A 71 2.50 -2.49 9.62
C PHE A 71 3.18 -3.86 9.73
N ALA A 72 4.32 -3.92 10.41
CA ALA A 72 5.04 -5.13 10.75
C ALA A 72 4.96 -5.38 12.26
N ALA A 73 4.40 -6.52 12.68
CA ALA A 73 4.50 -6.95 14.07
C ALA A 73 5.89 -7.56 14.34
N ALA A 74 6.51 -7.19 15.46
CA ALA A 74 7.81 -7.71 15.89
C ALA A 74 7.76 -9.21 16.20
N THR A 75 6.61 -9.70 16.67
CA THR A 75 6.36 -11.11 16.92
C THR A 75 4.87 -11.42 16.83
N ALA A 76 4.55 -12.64 16.39
CA ALA A 76 3.20 -13.21 16.43
C ALA A 76 2.88 -13.88 17.79
N THR A 77 3.86 -13.98 18.70
CA THR A 77 3.67 -14.57 20.03
C THR A 77 4.42 -13.79 21.10
N ILE A 78 3.71 -13.50 22.18
CA ILE A 78 4.23 -12.88 23.38
C ILE A 78 4.15 -13.89 24.53
N VAL A 79 5.26 -14.07 25.24
CA VAL A 79 5.30 -14.82 26.49
C VAL A 79 5.58 -13.85 27.63
N THR A 80 4.71 -13.86 28.64
CA THR A 80 4.88 -13.12 29.89
C THR A 80 4.77 -14.05 31.08
N SER A 81 5.44 -13.70 32.17
CA SER A 81 5.16 -14.28 33.47
C SER A 81 3.82 -13.77 33.98
N TYR A 82 3.10 -14.62 34.71
CA TYR A 82 1.89 -14.24 35.43
C TYR A 82 2.17 -13.04 36.31
N ASN A 83 1.24 -12.09 36.33
CA ASN A 83 1.37 -10.87 37.10
C ASN A 83 0.49 -10.98 38.33
N SER A 84 1.11 -10.99 39.51
CA SER A 84 0.41 -10.93 40.80
C SER A 84 -0.10 -9.53 41.12
N SER A 85 0.18 -8.55 40.26
CA SER A 85 -0.30 -7.17 40.37
C SER A 85 -0.98 -6.74 39.07
N GLN A 86 -2.11 -6.05 39.16
CA GLN A 86 -2.85 -5.56 37.98
C GLN A 86 -2.18 -4.31 37.39
N THR A 87 -0.93 -4.46 36.96
CA THR A 87 -0.11 -3.39 36.37
C THR A 87 -0.15 -3.45 34.85
N VAL A 88 0.01 -2.27 34.23
CA VAL A 88 0.12 -2.16 32.77
C VAL A 88 1.43 -2.81 32.34
N GLN A 89 1.32 -3.87 31.55
CA GLN A 89 2.45 -4.45 30.84
C GLN A 89 2.61 -3.75 29.49
N ARG A 90 3.87 -3.57 29.08
CA ARG A 90 4.25 -2.87 27.84
C ARG A 90 5.25 -3.70 27.06
N TYR A 91 4.92 -3.97 25.80
CA TYR A 91 5.80 -4.55 24.80
C TYR A 91 6.21 -3.45 23.83
N PRO A 92 7.42 -2.89 23.97
CA PRO A 92 7.85 -1.73 23.21
C PRO A 92 8.04 -2.06 21.73
N ALA A 93 7.71 -1.11 20.86
CA ALA A 93 7.89 -1.23 19.41
C ALA A 93 7.35 -2.55 18.82
N TRP A 94 6.22 -3.03 19.34
CA TRP A 94 5.60 -4.26 18.84
C TRP A 94 5.10 -4.08 17.41
N ALA A 95 4.48 -2.95 17.08
CA ALA A 95 4.14 -2.57 15.71
C ALA A 95 5.19 -1.60 15.15
N THR A 96 5.80 -1.95 14.03
CA THR A 96 6.79 -1.14 13.32
C THR A 96 6.39 -0.96 11.86
N ALA A 97 7.14 -0.16 11.11
CA ALA A 97 6.88 0.10 9.68
C ALA A 97 5.40 0.47 9.40
N ILE A 98 4.80 1.25 10.32
CA ILE A 98 3.40 1.67 10.22
C ILE A 98 3.30 2.68 9.08
N SER A 99 2.53 2.35 8.05
CA SER A 99 2.35 3.17 6.86
C SER A 99 0.88 3.23 6.48
N GLY A 100 0.43 4.43 6.08
CA GLY A 100 -0.88 4.63 5.47
C GLY A 100 -0.87 4.40 3.96
N GLY A 101 0.28 4.04 3.38
CA GLY A 101 0.49 4.06 1.95
C GLY A 101 0.49 5.47 1.38
N ASP A 102 0.19 5.60 0.09
CA ASP A 102 0.34 6.87 -0.66
C ASP A 102 -0.87 7.81 -0.50
N ALA A 103 -1.92 7.36 0.19
CA ALA A 103 -3.19 8.08 0.29
C ALA A 103 -3.30 9.01 1.51
N ASN A 104 -2.23 9.17 2.29
CA ASN A 104 -2.18 9.95 3.54
C ASN A 104 -3.44 9.81 4.43
N PRO A 105 -3.89 8.59 4.76
CA PRO A 105 -5.07 8.38 5.58
C PRO A 105 -4.81 8.76 7.05
N SER A 106 -5.90 9.00 7.79
CA SER A 106 -5.86 8.94 9.25
C SER A 106 -5.75 7.50 9.70
N LEU A 107 -4.79 7.20 10.57
CA LEU A 107 -4.52 5.83 11.04
C LEU A 107 -4.97 5.63 12.48
N SER A 108 -5.45 4.42 12.80
CA SER A 108 -5.70 3.99 14.18
C SER A 108 -5.58 2.48 14.33
N PHE A 109 -5.12 2.01 15.49
CA PHE A 109 -5.16 0.59 15.82
C PHE A 109 -6.46 0.22 16.52
N THR A 110 -6.99 -0.95 16.19
CA THR A 110 -8.03 -1.63 16.97
C THR A 110 -7.52 -2.99 17.37
N VAL A 111 -7.62 -3.30 18.66
CA VAL A 111 -7.29 -4.63 19.18
C VAL A 111 -8.56 -5.26 19.73
N SER A 112 -8.84 -6.48 19.29
CA SER A 112 -9.97 -7.28 19.77
C SER A 112 -9.50 -8.63 20.28
N THR A 113 -10.15 -9.11 21.33
CA THR A 113 -9.90 -10.41 21.94
C THR A 113 -11.18 -10.84 22.66
N ALA A 114 -11.46 -12.15 22.65
CA ALA A 114 -12.54 -12.75 23.43
C ALA A 114 -12.03 -13.33 24.76
N SER A 115 -10.72 -13.23 25.03
CA SER A 115 -10.11 -13.86 26.20
C SER A 115 -10.45 -13.10 27.49
N PRO A 116 -10.85 -13.80 28.57
CA PRO A 116 -11.11 -13.20 29.87
C PRO A 116 -9.83 -12.85 30.65
N LEU A 117 -8.64 -13.06 30.08
CA LEU A 117 -7.36 -12.84 30.77
C LEU A 117 -7.01 -11.36 30.98
N PHE A 118 -7.74 -10.42 30.37
CA PHE A 118 -7.41 -8.99 30.36
C PHE A 118 -8.40 -8.15 31.16
N ILE A 119 -7.88 -7.10 31.80
CA ILE A 119 -8.65 -5.99 32.35
C ILE A 119 -8.72 -4.90 31.28
N GLY A 120 -9.91 -4.70 30.71
CA GLY A 120 -10.08 -3.85 29.53
C GLY A 120 -9.50 -4.48 28.26
N LYS A 121 -9.54 -3.72 27.17
CA LYS A 121 -8.95 -4.17 25.89
C LYS A 121 -7.47 -3.79 25.84
N PRO A 122 -6.60 -4.71 25.38
CA PRO A 122 -5.25 -4.35 24.95
C PRO A 122 -5.27 -3.20 23.93
N ALA A 123 -4.19 -2.44 23.83
CA ALA A 123 -4.09 -1.32 22.91
C ALA A 123 -2.70 -1.26 22.26
N VAL A 124 -2.63 -0.73 21.04
CA VAL A 124 -1.37 -0.42 20.36
C VAL A 124 -1.29 1.08 20.13
N ALA A 125 -0.23 1.70 20.64
CA ALA A 125 0.02 3.12 20.45
C ALA A 125 0.50 3.37 19.02
N LEU A 126 -0.20 4.24 18.27
CA LEU A 126 0.11 4.48 16.86
C LEU A 126 1.52 5.06 16.63
N VAL A 127 1.97 5.96 17.51
CA VAL A 127 3.23 6.69 17.33
C VAL A 127 4.44 5.85 17.74
N SER A 128 4.39 5.21 18.91
CA SER A 128 5.50 4.41 19.41
C SER A 128 5.46 2.94 18.95
N GLY A 129 4.30 2.46 18.51
CA GLY A 129 4.09 1.06 18.17
C GLY A 129 3.96 0.12 19.38
N ASP A 130 3.89 0.66 20.60
CA ASP A 130 3.88 -0.17 21.80
C ASP A 130 2.55 -0.88 21.99
N LEU A 131 2.60 -2.18 22.26
CA LEU A 131 1.44 -2.93 22.75
C LEU A 131 1.37 -2.81 24.28
N THR A 132 0.20 -2.42 24.79
CA THR A 132 -0.08 -2.36 26.23
C THR A 132 -1.30 -3.20 26.58
N PHE A 133 -1.27 -3.82 27.75
CA PHE A 133 -2.38 -4.58 28.29
C PHE A 133 -2.25 -4.71 29.81
N VAL A 134 -3.36 -4.99 30.47
CA VAL A 134 -3.39 -5.33 31.90
C VAL A 134 -4.00 -6.72 32.00
N LEU A 135 -3.32 -7.63 32.70
CA LEU A 135 -3.85 -8.96 32.98
C LEU A 135 -4.72 -8.93 34.24
N VAL A 136 -5.72 -9.82 34.28
CA VAL A 136 -6.38 -10.16 35.54
C VAL A 136 -5.34 -10.71 36.52
N GLU A 137 -5.53 -10.46 37.81
CA GLU A 137 -4.60 -10.92 38.84
C GLU A 137 -4.41 -12.44 38.76
N ASN A 138 -3.16 -12.89 38.78
CA ASN A 138 -2.79 -14.31 38.68
C ASN A 138 -3.29 -15.00 37.40
N ALA A 139 -3.56 -14.24 36.33
CA ALA A 139 -3.97 -14.79 35.04
C ALA A 139 -2.90 -15.74 34.47
N VAL A 140 -3.30 -16.97 34.18
CA VAL A 140 -2.49 -17.99 33.49
C VAL A 140 -3.33 -18.54 32.35
N GLY A 141 -2.74 -18.65 31.16
CA GLY A 141 -3.43 -19.16 29.98
C GLY A 141 -2.96 -18.50 28.69
N GLU A 142 -3.69 -18.79 27.63
CA GLU A 142 -3.40 -18.30 26.28
C GLU A 142 -4.56 -17.42 25.78
N ALA A 143 -4.21 -16.37 25.03
CA ALA A 143 -5.16 -15.48 24.39
C ALA A 143 -4.79 -15.19 22.95
N THR A 144 -5.77 -15.28 22.06
CA THR A 144 -5.66 -14.80 20.68
C THR A 144 -6.18 -13.38 20.60
N LEU A 145 -5.33 -12.45 20.17
CA LEU A 145 -5.67 -11.06 19.87
C LEU A 145 -5.72 -10.88 18.35
N SER A 146 -6.70 -10.13 17.86
CA SER A 146 -6.74 -9.62 16.50
C SER A 146 -6.41 -8.13 16.53
N VAL A 147 -5.32 -7.75 15.89
CA VAL A 147 -4.83 -6.37 15.86
C VAL A 147 -4.94 -5.84 14.43
N CYS A 148 -5.76 -4.82 14.25
CA CYS A 148 -6.02 -4.21 12.95
C CYS A 148 -5.50 -2.76 12.91
N LEU A 149 -4.72 -2.43 11.88
CA LEU A 149 -4.43 -1.04 11.50
C LEU A 149 -5.56 -0.58 10.58
N ASN A 150 -6.32 0.41 11.01
CA ASN A 150 -7.39 1.05 10.26
C ASN A 150 -6.87 2.33 9.61
N ALA A 151 -7.26 2.55 8.36
CA ALA A 151 -7.00 3.76 7.61
C ALA A 151 -8.32 4.37 7.14
N THR A 152 -8.56 5.65 7.46
CA THR A 152 -9.79 6.37 7.11
C THR A 152 -9.47 7.70 6.42
N GLY A 153 -10.36 8.15 5.52
CA GLY A 153 -10.25 9.46 4.86
C GLY A 153 -9.16 9.59 3.79
N GLY A 154 -8.45 8.50 3.45
CA GLY A 154 -7.46 8.51 2.36
C GLY A 154 -8.12 8.73 0.99
N GLN A 155 -7.39 9.39 0.08
CA GLN A 155 -7.79 9.52 -1.33
C GLN A 155 -6.99 8.52 -2.16
N TRP A 156 -7.51 7.30 -2.28
CA TRP A 156 -6.93 6.28 -3.15
C TRP A 156 -7.35 6.54 -4.60
N ALA A 157 -6.38 6.68 -5.51
CA ALA A 157 -6.67 6.81 -6.93
C ALA A 157 -7.41 5.55 -7.44
N ALA A 158 -8.40 5.72 -8.32
CA ALA A 158 -9.10 4.57 -8.88
C ALA A 158 -8.15 3.74 -9.76
N ASN A 159 -7.90 2.49 -9.41
CA ASN A 159 -7.14 1.54 -10.23
C ASN A 159 -7.76 0.12 -10.16
N PRO A 160 -7.38 -0.82 -11.03
CA PRO A 160 -7.99 -2.15 -11.08
C PRO A 160 -7.82 -2.96 -9.78
N GLU A 161 -6.80 -2.66 -8.98
CA GLU A 161 -6.48 -3.33 -7.71
C GLU A 161 -7.20 -2.70 -6.51
N MET A 162 -7.71 -1.47 -6.65
CA MET A 162 -8.56 -0.75 -5.71
C MET A 162 -9.67 -0.04 -6.49
N PRO A 163 -10.78 -0.74 -6.80
CA PRO A 163 -11.87 -0.13 -7.54
C PRO A 163 -12.47 0.99 -6.69
N THR A 164 -12.46 2.20 -7.24
CA THR A 164 -13.15 3.42 -6.80
C THR A 164 -12.54 4.22 -5.64
N SER A 165 -12.40 5.53 -5.91
CA SER A 165 -12.23 6.60 -4.95
C SER A 165 -13.45 6.68 -4.02
N VAL A 166 -13.50 5.80 -3.04
CA VAL A 166 -14.48 5.86 -1.97
C VAL A 166 -13.68 6.08 -0.69
N SER A 167 -14.13 7.01 0.13
CA SER A 167 -13.80 7.07 1.54
C SER A 167 -14.13 5.71 2.17
N ASN A 168 -13.20 4.76 2.09
CA ASN A 168 -13.35 3.40 2.57
C ASN A 168 -12.38 3.18 3.72
N ASN A 169 -12.90 2.64 4.81
CA ASN A 169 -12.08 2.20 5.92
C ASN A 169 -11.34 0.93 5.47
N ILE A 170 -10.01 1.01 5.33
CA ILE A 170 -9.17 -0.15 5.01
C ILE A 170 -8.58 -0.65 6.33
N SER A 171 -8.72 -1.95 6.60
CA SER A 171 -8.16 -2.61 7.78
C SER A 171 -7.17 -3.69 7.36
N VAL A 172 -5.97 -3.69 7.95
CA VAL A 172 -5.02 -4.82 7.86
C VAL A 172 -4.89 -5.43 9.24
N CYS A 173 -5.27 -6.69 9.38
CA CYS A 173 -5.30 -7.39 10.66
C CYS A 173 -4.21 -8.46 10.75
N GLN A 174 -3.60 -8.58 11.93
CA GLN A 174 -2.68 -9.66 12.28
C GLN A 174 -3.14 -10.35 13.57
N SER A 175 -2.95 -11.66 13.65
CA SER A 175 -3.20 -12.44 14.85
C SER A 175 -1.96 -12.44 15.75
N LEU A 176 -2.18 -12.25 17.05
CA LEU A 176 -1.14 -12.28 18.07
C LEU A 176 -1.56 -13.27 19.17
N GLN A 177 -0.68 -14.21 19.49
CA GLN A 177 -0.83 -15.09 20.64
C GLN A 177 -0.16 -14.47 21.86
N LEU A 178 -0.85 -14.48 22.99
CA LEU A 178 -0.30 -14.08 24.28
C LEU A 178 -0.40 -15.23 25.26
N ILE A 179 0.74 -15.62 25.83
CA ILE A 179 0.87 -16.75 26.73
C ILE A 179 1.35 -16.22 28.07
N SER A 180 0.51 -16.36 29.10
CA SER A 180 0.87 -16.08 30.49
C SER A 180 1.20 -17.40 31.20
N ARG A 181 2.42 -17.53 31.74
CA ARG A 181 2.90 -18.73 32.44
C ARG A 181 3.13 -18.47 33.92
N ARG A 182 3.04 -19.54 34.73
CA ARG A 182 3.52 -19.55 36.12
C ARG A 182 5.03 -19.33 36.20
#